data_AF-A0A2V8AKA5-F1
#
_entry.id   AF-A0A2V8AKA5-F1
#
_cell.length_a   1.000
_cell.length_b   1.000
_cell.length_c   1.000
_cell.angle_alpha   90.00
_cell.angle_beta   90.00
_cell.angle_gamma   90.00
#
_symmetry.space_group_name_H-M   'P 1'
#
loop_
_entity.id
_entity.type
_entity.pdbx_description
1 polymer ?
#
loop_
_entity_poly.entity_id
_entity_poly.type
_entity_poly.pdbx_seq_one_letter_code
_entity_poly.pdbx_strand_id
1 'polypeptide(L)'
;MGRIEDEQRHVQQTSDLHLATIEALARAIDAKDQTAQMHIRRVQVYAAGLARVAGLTESEIQGVKTAALLHDIGKLAVPEHILSKPGPLTQEEFQKIRIHPQV
;
A
#
# COMPACT_ATOMS: atom_id res chain seq x y z
N MET A 1 11.68 -3.04 -36.57
CA MET A 1 10.49 -3.50 -35.81
C MET A 1 10.89 -4.27 -34.56
N GLY A 2 11.69 -5.35 -34.62
CA GLY A 2 12.05 -6.14 -33.43
C GLY A 2 12.67 -5.36 -32.24
N ARG A 3 13.53 -4.37 -32.48
CA ARG A 3 14.18 -3.60 -31.38
C ARG A 3 13.20 -2.78 -30.54
N ILE A 4 12.11 -2.27 -31.15
CA ILE A 4 11.07 -1.50 -30.45
C ILE A 4 10.16 -2.45 -29.66
N GLU A 5 9.84 -3.62 -30.23
CA GLU A 5 9.05 -4.66 -29.57
C GLU A 5 9.78 -5.24 -28.35
N ASP A 6 11.09 -5.47 -28.46
CA ASP A 6 11.92 -5.93 -27.35
C ASP A 6 11.99 -4.90 -26.22
N GLU A 7 12.12 -3.60 -26.57
CA GLU A 7 12.16 -2.51 -25.61
C GLU A 7 10.81 -2.33 -24.90
N GLN A 8 9.69 -2.40 -25.63
CA GLN A 8 8.34 -2.40 -25.05
C GLN A 8 8.10 -3.61 -24.12
N ARG A 9 8.58 -4.78 -24.51
CA ARG A 9 8.48 -6.00 -23.69
C ARG A 9 9.29 -5.87 -22.40
N HIS A 10 10.49 -5.30 -22.47
CA HIS A 10 11.30 -5.00 -21.29
C HIS A 10 10.61 -4.03 -20.33
N VAL A 11 10.05 -2.94 -20.86
CA VAL A 11 9.30 -1.95 -20.06
C VAL A 11 8.10 -2.60 -19.37
N GLN A 12 7.34 -3.44 -20.08
CA GLN A 12 6.21 -4.15 -19.50
C GLN A 12 6.65 -5.11 -18.39
N GLN A 13 7.71 -5.91 -18.62
CA GLN A 13 8.24 -6.82 -17.61
C GLN A 13 8.69 -6.10 -16.33
N THR A 14 9.37 -4.96 -16.46
CA THR A 14 9.76 -4.15 -15.30
C THR A 14 8.53 -3.62 -14.56
N SER A 15 7.52 -3.14 -15.28
CA SER A 15 6.27 -2.68 -14.67
C SER A 15 5.56 -3.80 -13.90
N ASP A 16 5.48 -5.00 -14.47
CA ASP A 16 4.81 -6.15 -13.85
C ASP A 16 5.56 -6.60 -12.58
N LEU A 17 6.89 -6.59 -12.61
CA LEU A 17 7.73 -6.89 -11.43
C LEU A 17 7.54 -5.88 -10.30
N HIS A 18 7.44 -4.58 -10.63
CA HIS A 18 7.15 -3.55 -9.63
C HIS A 18 5.77 -3.76 -9.00
N LEU A 19 4.75 -4.06 -9.82
CA LEU A 19 3.40 -4.32 -9.31
C LEU A 19 3.37 -5.54 -8.39
N ALA A 20 4.01 -6.64 -8.79
CA ALA A 20 4.11 -7.84 -7.96
C ALA A 20 4.81 -7.56 -6.62
N THR A 21 5.85 -6.72 -6.62
CA THR A 21 6.56 -6.31 -5.40
C THR A 21 5.65 -5.50 -4.47
N ILE A 22 4.89 -4.54 -5.03
CA ILE A 22 3.92 -3.74 -4.27
C ILE A 22 2.83 -4.63 -3.65
N GLU A 23 2.31 -5.59 -4.42
CA GLU A 23 1.31 -6.53 -3.92
C GLU A 23 1.86 -7.43 -2.82
N ALA A 24 3.11 -7.89 -2.93
CA ALA A 24 3.77 -8.68 -1.90
C ALA A 24 3.92 -7.90 -0.59
N LEU A 25 4.31 -6.63 -0.67
CA LEU A 25 4.40 -5.73 0.49
C LEU A 25 3.02 -5.50 1.11
N ALA A 26 1.98 -5.24 0.31
CA ALA A 26 0.62 -5.08 0.81
C ALA A 26 0.14 -6.32 1.58
N ARG A 27 0.42 -7.52 1.07
CA ARG A 27 0.10 -8.79 1.77
C ARG A 27 0.88 -8.95 3.08
N ALA A 28 2.13 -8.50 3.13
CA ALA A 28 2.93 -8.55 4.35
C ALA A 28 2.36 -7.59 5.43
N ILE A 29 1.87 -6.43 5.03
CA ILE A 29 1.19 -5.47 5.92
C ILE A 29 -0.09 -6.10 6.48
N ASP A 30 -0.95 -6.64 5.61
CA ASP A 30 -2.21 -7.30 6.01
C ASP A 30 -1.96 -8.45 6.99
N ALA A 31 -0.93 -9.27 6.73
CA ALA A 31 -0.59 -10.40 7.59
C ALA A 31 -0.17 -9.97 9.00
N LYS A 32 0.40 -8.76 9.14
CA LYS A 32 0.90 -8.24 10.42
C LYS A 32 -0.17 -7.50 11.22
N ASP A 33 -0.97 -6.68 10.54
CA ASP A 33 -1.95 -5.80 11.19
C ASP A 33 -3.30 -6.47 11.45
N GLN A 34 -3.45 -7.75 11.07
CA GLN A 34 -4.70 -8.53 11.12
C GLN A 34 -5.89 -7.82 10.44
N THR A 35 -5.64 -6.74 9.71
CA THR A 35 -6.63 -6.04 8.91
C THR A 35 -6.99 -6.91 7.73
N ALA A 36 -8.29 -7.13 7.53
CA ALA A 36 -8.75 -7.99 6.45
C ALA A 36 -8.34 -7.40 5.10
N GLN A 37 -7.91 -8.22 4.14
CA GLN A 37 -7.63 -7.81 2.75
C GLN A 37 -8.76 -6.95 2.13
N MET A 38 -10.00 -7.18 2.58
CA MET A 38 -11.17 -6.40 2.18
C MET A 38 -11.07 -4.92 2.59
N HIS A 39 -10.37 -4.58 3.67
CA HIS A 39 -10.13 -3.20 4.11
C HIS A 39 -9.29 -2.44 3.11
N ILE A 40 -8.10 -2.94 2.78
CA ILE A 40 -7.20 -2.28 1.83
C ILE A 40 -7.88 -2.10 0.47
N ARG A 41 -8.62 -3.12 0.00
CA ARG A 41 -9.37 -3.01 -1.26
C ARG A 41 -10.42 -1.91 -1.21
N ARG A 42 -11.14 -1.74 -0.11
CA ARG A 42 -12.11 -0.65 0.07
C ARG A 42 -11.41 0.71 0.06
N VAL A 43 -10.29 0.86 0.76
CA VAL A 43 -9.52 2.11 0.80
C VAL A 43 -9.07 2.52 -0.61
N GLN A 44 -8.54 1.59 -1.41
CA GLN A 44 -8.19 1.85 -2.80
C GLN A 44 -9.38 2.34 -3.64
N VAL A 45 -10.54 1.69 -3.51
CA VAL A 45 -11.74 2.04 -4.27
C VAL A 45 -12.21 3.45 -3.90
N TYR A 46 -12.26 3.76 -2.60
CA TYR A 46 -12.68 5.08 -2.14
C TYR A 46 -11.69 6.18 -2.54
N ALA A 47 -10.39 5.94 -2.37
CA ALA A 47 -9.35 6.90 -2.75
C ALA A 47 -9.37 7.18 -4.26
N ALA A 48 -9.50 6.14 -5.09
CA ALA A 48 -9.63 6.30 -6.54
C ALA A 48 -10.91 7.02 -6.95
N GLY A 49 -12.03 6.76 -6.27
CA GLY A 49 -13.30 7.46 -6.49
C GLY A 49 -13.18 8.96 -6.18
N LEU A 50 -12.58 9.31 -5.04
CA LEU A 50 -12.33 10.70 -4.65
C LEU A 50 -11.38 11.40 -5.63
N ALA A 51 -10.29 10.74 -6.02
CA ALA A 51 -9.34 11.26 -7.01
C ALA A 51 -10.04 11.58 -8.36
N ARG A 52 -10.93 10.69 -8.81
CA ARG A 52 -11.71 10.91 -10.04
C ARG A 52 -12.62 12.13 -9.94
N VAL A 53 -13.31 12.29 -8.81
CA VAL A 53 -14.18 13.47 -8.57
C VAL A 53 -13.35 14.76 -8.48
N ALA A 54 -12.12 14.67 -7.95
CA ALA A 54 -11.20 15.79 -7.87
C ALA A 54 -10.54 16.16 -9.23
N GLY A 55 -10.84 15.43 -10.31
CA GLY A 55 -10.35 15.75 -11.66
C GLY A 55 -8.94 15.27 -11.96
N LEU A 56 -8.39 14.33 -11.18
CA LEU A 56 -7.07 13.74 -11.45
C LEU A 56 -7.09 12.92 -12.75
N THR A 57 -5.95 12.88 -13.42
CA THR A 57 -5.72 12.04 -14.60
C THR A 57 -5.70 10.56 -14.23
N GLU A 58 -5.91 9.66 -15.21
CA GLU A 58 -5.89 8.22 -14.92
C GLU A 58 -4.51 7.74 -14.42
N SER A 59 -3.43 8.39 -14.85
CA SER A 59 -2.08 8.12 -14.34
C SER A 59 -1.96 8.47 -12.85
N GLU A 60 -2.46 9.64 -12.45
CA GLU A 60 -2.48 10.05 -11.03
C GLU A 60 -3.42 9.16 -10.20
N ILE A 61 -4.59 8.79 -10.73
CA ILE A 61 -5.50 7.85 -10.08
C ILE A 61 -4.82 6.50 -9.85
N GLN A 62 -4.02 6.02 -10.81
CA GLN A 62 -3.24 4.80 -10.63
C GLN A 62 -2.19 4.97 -9.52
N GLY A 63 -1.54 6.13 -9.45
CA GLY A 63 -0.66 6.51 -8.33
C GLY A 63 -1.39 6.47 -6.98
N VAL A 64 -2.60 7.04 -6.90
CA VAL A 64 -3.44 7.03 -5.69
C VAL A 64 -3.81 5.60 -5.27
N LYS A 65 -4.18 4.72 -6.22
CA LYS A 65 -4.45 3.31 -5.92
C LYS A 65 -3.23 2.61 -5.33
N THR A 66 -2.04 2.89 -5.86
CA THR A 66 -0.78 2.35 -5.35
C THR A 66 -0.45 2.90 -3.97
N ALA A 67 -0.60 4.22 -3.75
CA ALA A 67 -0.38 4.84 -2.45
C ALA A 67 -1.32 4.28 -1.39
N ALA A 68 -2.59 4.05 -1.73
CA ALA A 68 -3.57 3.43 -0.84
C ALA A 68 -3.20 2.00 -0.42
N LEU A 69 -2.55 1.20 -1.29
CA LEU A 69 -2.05 -0.13 -0.92
C LEU A 69 -0.95 -0.08 0.13
N LEU A 70 -0.09 0.94 0.05
CA LEU A 70 1.13 1.04 0.82
C LEU A 70 1.04 2.03 2.00
N HIS A 71 -0.10 2.69 2.20
CA HIS A 71 -0.23 3.79 3.16
C HIS A 71 0.19 3.41 4.60
N ASP A 72 0.00 2.15 4.95
CA ASP A 72 0.30 1.58 6.27
C ASP A 72 1.58 0.73 6.30
N ILE A 73 2.46 0.83 5.28
CA ILE A 73 3.69 0.01 5.20
C ILE A 73 4.59 0.14 6.43
N GLY A 74 4.65 1.31 7.05
CA GLY A 74 5.43 1.51 8.27
C GLY A 74 4.93 0.73 9.48
N LYS A 75 3.73 0.13 9.46
CA LYS A 75 3.30 -0.82 10.50
C LYS A 75 4.22 -2.05 10.57
N LEU A 76 4.95 -2.35 9.50
CA LEU A 76 6.01 -3.36 9.50
C LEU A 76 7.15 -3.04 10.49
N ALA A 77 7.34 -1.78 10.88
CA ALA A 77 8.31 -1.38 11.91
C ALA A 77 7.74 -1.41 13.34
N VAL A 78 6.42 -1.52 13.53
CA VAL A 78 5.78 -1.55 14.86
C VAL A 78 5.90 -2.95 15.48
N PRO A 79 6.27 -3.11 16.76
CA PRO A 79 6.32 -4.42 17.40
C PRO A 79 4.96 -5.14 17.43
N GLU A 80 4.96 -6.45 17.16
CA GLU A 80 3.74 -7.28 17.06
C GLU A 80 2.88 -7.23 18.34
N HIS A 81 3.51 -7.31 19.52
CA HIS A 81 2.82 -7.27 20.81
C HIS A 81 2.12 -5.94 21.10
N ILE A 82 2.44 -4.89 20.34
CA ILE A 82 1.78 -3.57 20.42
C ILE A 82 0.65 -3.51 19.40
N LEU A 83 0.91 -3.92 18.15
CA LEU A 83 -0.07 -3.85 17.07
C LEU A 83 -1.26 -4.79 17.31
N SER A 84 -1.00 -5.98 17.82
CA SER A 84 -2.00 -7.02 18.11
C SER A 84 -2.46 -7.04 19.59
N LYS A 85 -2.19 -5.98 20.36
CA LYS A 85 -2.52 -5.93 21.79
C LYS A 85 -4.04 -5.99 22.02
N PRO A 86 -4.57 -6.96 22.79
CA PRO A 86 -5.97 -6.93 23.19
C PRO A 86 -6.21 -5.83 24.22
N GLY A 87 -7.15 -4.92 23.92
CA GLY A 87 -7.50 -3.81 24.80
C GLY A 87 -6.75 -2.51 24.50
N PRO A 88 -6.82 -1.51 25.39
CA PRO A 88 -6.25 -0.19 25.12
C PRO A 88 -4.71 -0.21 25.15
N LEU A 89 -4.13 0.62 24.30
CA LEU A 89 -2.70 0.91 24.30
C LEU A 89 -2.36 1.85 25.46
N THR A 90 -1.17 1.71 26.02
CA THR A 90 -0.60 2.75 26.88
C THR A 90 -0.20 3.95 26.02
N GLN A 91 0.10 5.07 26.68
CA GLN A 91 0.56 6.27 25.99
C GLN A 91 1.85 6.01 25.20
N GLU A 92 2.79 5.26 25.76
CA GLU A 92 4.08 4.92 25.15
C GLU A 92 3.91 3.97 23.96
N GLU A 93 3.03 2.97 24.09
CA GLU A 93 2.67 2.06 23.00
C GLU A 93 2.03 2.82 21.83
N PHE A 94 1.13 3.75 22.12
CA PHE A 94 0.49 4.58 21.11
C PHE A 94 1.51 5.48 20.39
N GLN A 95 2.49 6.06 21.10
CA GLN A 95 3.57 6.83 20.45
C GLN A 95 4.35 5.99 19.44
N LYS A 96 4.59 4.70 19.74
CA LYS A 96 5.28 3.80 18.81
C LYS A 96 4.46 3.54 17.55
N ILE A 97 3.13 3.38 17.66
CA ILE A 97 2.26 3.23 16.50
C ILE A 97 2.30 4.50 15.63
N ARG A 98 2.27 5.69 16.22
CA ARG A 98 2.23 6.96 15.48
C ARG A 98 3.43 7.23 14.57
N ILE A 99 4.50 6.46 14.71
CA ILE A 99 5.70 6.59 13.86
C ILE A 99 5.47 5.95 12.49
N HIS A 100 4.51 5.04 12.32
CA HIS A 100 4.32 4.29 11.06
C HIS A 100 4.18 5.15 9.79
N PRO A 101 3.61 6.37 9.79
CA PRO A 101 3.55 7.19 8.58
C PRO A 101 4.88 7.89 8.24
N GLN A 102 5.88 7.84 9.12
CA GLN A 102 7.20 8.47 8.96
C GLN A 102 8.28 7.51 8.47
N VAL A 103 7.96 6.21 8.40
CA VAL A 103 8.83 5.13 7.93
C VAL A 103 8.58 4.91 6.44
#